data_AF-A0A2W6BGV9-F1
#
_entry.id   AF-A0A2W6BGV9-F1
#
_cell.length_a   1.000
_cell.length_b   1.000
_cell.length_c   1.000
_cell.angle_alpha   90.00
_cell.angle_beta   90.00
_cell.angle_gamma   90.00
#
_symmetry.space_group_name_H-M   'P 1'
#
loop_
_entity.id
_entity.type
_entity.pdbx_description
1 polymer ?
#
loop_
_entity_poly.entity_id
_entity_poly.type
_entity_poly.pdbx_seq_one_letter_code
_entity_poly.pdbx_strand_id
1 'polypeptide(L)'
;MPSAGPDPGLVIDADLRPEGRGGPLAASRGAYERYYQTRVQLWEKQALLRARWVAGDAVLGAAFVELIDPLRYPKAGLNNDQLRELKRMKARVETERLPRGSDPSSHLKLGRGALVDVEWTVQLMQLRYASTMPGLRTPRTLQALHAQLSAGLIDEADCAALERAWLMVSRLRDAATLVRGSAADQLPRIGRELLGVVRLVSDGASEEVGVFTDTYLRTTRQARKAVDRLLAG
;
A
#
# COMPACT_ATOMS: atom_id res chain seq x y z
N MET A 1 -0.44 -25.46 -29.08
CA MET A 1 -0.49 -24.68 -27.84
C MET A 1 -1.09 -23.33 -28.17
N PRO A 2 -2.05 -22.78 -27.41
CA PRO A 2 -2.45 -21.39 -27.59
C PRO A 2 -1.19 -20.53 -27.41
N SER A 3 -0.93 -19.62 -28.36
CA SER A 3 0.16 -18.66 -28.23
C SER A 3 -0.02 -17.92 -26.91
N ALA A 4 1.06 -17.75 -26.14
CA ALA A 4 1.05 -16.81 -25.02
C ALA A 4 0.48 -15.49 -25.56
N GLY A 5 -0.57 -14.97 -24.92
CA GLY A 5 -1.07 -13.64 -25.25
C GLY A 5 0.07 -12.63 -25.10
N PRO A 6 0.03 -11.50 -25.84
CA PRO A 6 1.05 -10.46 -25.67
C PRO A 6 1.11 -10.05 -24.21
N ASP A 7 2.32 -9.88 -23.66
CA ASP A 7 2.49 -9.37 -22.30
C ASP A 7 1.70 -8.05 -22.17
N PRO A 8 0.93 -7.88 -21.07
CA PRO A 8 0.17 -6.65 -20.88
C PRO A 8 1.15 -5.48 -20.86
N GLY A 9 0.88 -4.46 -21.69
CA GLY A 9 1.73 -3.28 -21.78
C GLY A 9 1.88 -2.58 -20.43
N LEU A 10 3.09 -2.10 -20.13
CA LEU A 10 3.35 -1.32 -18.92
C LEU A 10 2.66 0.05 -19.05
N VAL A 11 1.57 0.25 -18.31
CA VAL A 11 0.89 1.55 -18.22
C VAL A 11 1.62 2.43 -17.21
N ILE A 12 2.15 3.56 -17.68
CA ILE A 12 2.82 4.55 -16.82
C ILE A 12 1.78 5.55 -16.29
N ASP A 13 1.61 5.58 -14.98
CA ASP A 13 0.83 6.61 -14.28
C ASP A 13 1.78 7.67 -13.70
N ALA A 14 1.67 8.91 -14.20
CA ALA A 14 2.45 10.06 -13.76
C ALA A 14 1.62 11.09 -12.98
N ASP A 15 0.41 10.73 -12.51
CA ASP A 15 -0.54 11.66 -11.89
C ASP A 15 -0.12 12.11 -10.47
N LEU A 16 0.84 11.44 -9.86
CA LEU A 16 1.41 11.80 -8.55
C LEU A 16 2.50 12.89 -8.61
N ARG A 17 2.85 13.39 -9.80
CA ARG A 17 3.79 14.51 -9.95
C ARG A 17 3.16 15.83 -9.48
N PRO A 18 3.95 16.86 -9.13
CA PRO A 18 3.44 18.19 -8.82
C PRO A 18 2.47 18.70 -9.89
N GLU A 19 1.34 19.25 -9.45
CA GLU A 19 0.26 19.75 -10.31
C GLU A 19 -0.47 18.66 -11.14
N GLY A 20 -0.17 17.38 -10.89
CA GLY A 20 -0.84 16.23 -11.50
C GLY A 20 -0.88 16.32 -13.02
N ARG A 21 -2.02 15.98 -13.63
CA ARG A 21 -2.23 16.04 -15.09
C ARG A 21 -2.03 17.42 -15.70
N GLY A 22 -2.24 18.49 -14.94
CA GLY A 22 -2.09 19.87 -15.41
C GLY A 22 -0.63 20.35 -15.42
N GLY A 23 0.25 19.67 -14.70
CA GLY A 23 1.68 19.98 -14.64
C GLY A 23 2.49 19.39 -15.79
N PRO A 24 3.73 19.88 -16.01
CA PRO A 24 4.64 19.29 -16.98
C PRO A 24 4.95 17.82 -16.62
N LEU A 25 5.15 16.97 -17.62
CA LEU A 25 5.45 15.54 -17.40
C LEU A 25 6.75 15.35 -16.61
N ALA A 26 7.75 16.21 -16.87
CA ALA A 26 9.01 16.28 -16.13
C ALA A 26 9.29 17.73 -15.73
N ALA A 27 9.78 17.93 -14.51
CA ALA A 27 10.16 19.25 -13.99
C ALA A 27 11.54 19.19 -13.35
N SER A 28 12.24 20.32 -13.31
CA SER A 28 13.55 20.41 -12.67
C SER A 28 13.44 20.22 -11.15
N ARG A 29 14.54 19.81 -10.50
CA ARG A 29 14.62 19.69 -9.03
C ARG A 29 14.19 20.99 -8.34
N GLY A 30 14.62 22.14 -8.86
CA GLY A 30 14.25 23.45 -8.31
C GLY A 30 12.75 23.78 -8.44
N ALA A 31 12.06 23.24 -9.46
CA ALA A 31 10.61 23.39 -9.58
C ALA A 31 9.87 22.56 -8.51
N TYR A 32 10.31 21.31 -8.28
CA TYR A 32 9.81 20.48 -7.19
C TYR A 32 10.03 21.12 -5.83
N GLU A 33 11.22 21.67 -5.60
CA GLU A 33 11.57 22.35 -4.36
C GLU A 33 10.64 23.54 -4.06
N ARG A 34 10.43 24.43 -5.03
CA ARG A 34 9.48 25.55 -4.87
C ARG A 34 8.04 25.09 -4.65
N TYR A 35 7.62 24.04 -5.34
CA TYR A 35 6.29 23.46 -5.16
C TYR A 35 6.11 22.95 -3.74
N TYR A 36 7.04 22.12 -3.25
CA TYR A 36 6.90 21.50 -1.93
C TYR A 36 7.06 22.48 -0.76
N GLN A 37 7.83 23.55 -0.93
CA GLN A 37 7.98 24.58 0.11
C GLN A 37 6.67 25.30 0.45
N THR A 38 5.75 25.43 -0.51
CA THR A 38 4.59 26.32 -0.39
C THR A 38 3.25 25.63 -0.58
N ARG A 39 3.20 24.51 -1.31
CA ARG A 39 1.94 23.91 -1.79
C ARG A 39 1.77 22.43 -1.42
N VAL A 40 2.75 21.79 -0.78
CA VAL A 40 2.69 20.35 -0.47
C VAL A 40 1.49 20.02 0.41
N GLN A 41 0.70 19.05 -0.03
CA GLN A 41 -0.45 18.55 0.70
C GLN A 41 -0.09 17.32 1.53
N LEU A 42 -0.90 17.03 2.54
CA LEU A 42 -0.63 15.93 3.47
C LEU A 42 -0.64 14.56 2.78
N TRP A 43 -1.52 14.37 1.80
CA TRP A 43 -1.56 13.14 0.99
C TRP A 43 -0.29 12.97 0.14
N GLU A 44 0.32 14.06 -0.31
CA GLU A 44 1.58 14.01 -1.06
C GLU A 44 2.72 13.56 -0.16
N LYS A 45 2.79 14.08 1.08
CA LYS A 45 3.77 13.61 2.08
C LYS A 45 3.65 12.11 2.33
N GLN A 46 2.41 11.61 2.41
CA GLN A 46 2.13 10.18 2.54
C GLN A 46 2.59 9.41 1.28
N ALA A 47 2.24 9.87 0.08
CA ALA A 47 2.67 9.23 -1.17
C ALA A 47 4.20 9.18 -1.30
N LEU A 48 4.89 10.24 -0.89
CA LEU A 48 6.35 10.35 -0.89
C LEU A 48 7.03 9.32 0.03
N LEU A 49 6.33 8.71 1.00
CA LEU A 49 6.88 7.59 1.79
C LEU A 49 7.28 6.40 0.92
N ARG A 50 6.64 6.22 -0.25
CA ARG A 50 6.96 5.14 -1.19
C ARG A 50 7.98 5.54 -2.24
N ALA A 51 8.34 6.82 -2.33
CA ALA A 51 9.25 7.32 -3.34
C ALA A 51 10.68 6.79 -3.14
N ARG A 52 11.29 6.34 -4.23
CA ARG A 52 12.70 5.94 -4.30
C ARG A 52 13.23 6.20 -5.70
N TRP A 53 14.53 6.43 -5.81
CA TRP A 53 15.20 6.43 -7.12
C TRP A 53 15.15 5.01 -7.73
N VAL A 54 14.86 4.94 -9.03
CA VAL A 54 14.74 3.68 -9.78
C VAL A 54 15.50 3.66 -11.09
N ALA A 55 15.76 4.82 -11.70
CA ALA A 55 16.43 4.94 -13.00
C ALA A 55 16.93 6.38 -13.22
N GLY A 56 17.81 6.57 -14.20
CA GLY A 56 18.40 7.87 -14.57
C GLY A 56 19.72 8.15 -13.86
N ASP A 57 20.09 9.42 -13.76
CA ASP A 57 21.30 9.83 -13.04
C ASP A 57 21.17 9.60 -11.53
N ALA A 58 22.14 8.89 -10.94
CA ALA A 58 22.10 8.51 -9.54
C ALA A 58 22.32 9.70 -8.58
N VAL A 59 23.12 10.69 -9.00
CA VAL A 59 23.40 11.89 -8.19
C VAL A 59 22.14 12.76 -8.08
N LEU A 60 21.45 13.00 -9.20
CA LEU A 60 20.17 13.69 -9.23
C LEU A 60 19.10 12.90 -8.45
N GLY A 61 19.10 11.58 -8.56
CA GLY A 61 18.22 10.69 -7.81
C GLY A 61 18.39 10.84 -6.30
N ALA A 62 19.63 10.80 -5.81
CA ALA A 62 19.95 11.02 -4.40
C ALA A 62 19.54 12.42 -3.94
N ALA A 63 19.87 13.46 -4.71
CA ALA A 63 19.48 14.84 -4.41
C ALA A 63 17.96 15.04 -4.35
N PHE A 64 17.18 14.29 -5.14
CA PHE A 64 15.71 14.31 -5.05
C PHE A 64 15.21 13.61 -3.77
N VAL A 65 15.81 12.48 -3.39
CA VAL A 65 15.47 11.80 -2.14
C VAL A 65 15.75 12.69 -0.93
N GLU A 66 16.90 13.36 -0.90
CA GLU A 66 17.25 14.35 0.13
C GLU A 66 16.24 15.51 0.21
N LEU A 67 15.74 15.98 -0.95
CA LEU A 67 14.72 17.02 -1.02
C LEU A 67 13.40 16.60 -0.34
N ILE A 68 12.97 15.35 -0.52
CA ILE A 68 11.66 14.88 -0.03
C ILE A 68 11.69 14.32 1.38
N ASP A 69 12.85 13.90 1.89
CA ASP A 69 13.00 13.28 3.22
C ASP A 69 12.42 14.15 4.36
N PRO A 70 12.68 15.47 4.43
CA PRO A 70 12.07 16.31 5.45
C PRO A 70 10.54 16.42 5.34
N LEU A 71 9.98 16.20 4.15
CA LEU A 71 8.53 16.29 3.91
C LEU A 71 7.81 15.02 4.38
N ARG A 72 8.37 13.85 4.06
CA ARG A 72 7.80 12.55 4.40
C ARG A 72 8.17 12.07 5.81
N TYR A 73 9.22 12.65 6.41
CA TYR A 73 9.65 12.39 7.80
C TYR A 73 9.71 13.70 8.61
N PRO A 74 8.56 14.36 8.85
CA PRO A 74 8.53 15.68 9.47
C PRO A 74 9.10 15.63 10.90
N LYS A 75 10.01 16.56 11.23
CA LYS A 75 10.67 16.61 12.55
C LYS A 75 9.68 16.68 13.73
N ALA A 76 8.59 17.43 13.57
CA ALA A 76 7.55 17.59 14.58
C ALA A 76 6.50 16.44 14.58
N GLY A 77 6.65 15.45 13.69
CA GLY A 77 5.61 14.45 13.46
C GLY A 77 4.34 15.05 12.88
N LEU A 78 3.20 14.42 13.15
CA LEU A 78 1.88 14.92 12.79
C LEU A 78 1.23 15.62 13.99
N ASN A 79 0.66 16.80 13.76
CA ASN A 79 -0.22 17.42 14.75
C ASN A 79 -1.64 16.79 14.71
N ASN A 80 -2.48 17.13 15.68
CA ASN A 80 -3.83 16.58 15.81
C ASN A 80 -4.72 16.88 14.59
N ASP A 81 -4.54 18.01 13.91
CA ASP A 81 -5.34 18.40 12.76
C ASP A 81 -4.97 17.56 11.53
N GLN A 82 -3.66 17.38 11.30
CA GLN A 82 -3.13 16.52 10.25
C GLN A 82 -3.50 15.06 10.48
N LEU A 83 -3.44 14.59 11.73
CA LEU A 83 -3.89 13.24 12.09
C LEU A 83 -5.36 13.03 11.75
N ARG A 84 -6.23 14.00 12.11
CA ARG A 84 -7.66 13.96 11.77
C ARG A 84 -7.89 14.00 10.26
N GLU A 85 -7.13 14.82 9.54
CA GLU A 85 -7.20 14.92 8.07
C GLU A 85 -6.82 13.59 7.39
N LEU A 86 -5.73 12.94 7.83
CA LEU A 86 -5.34 11.61 7.32
C LEU A 86 -6.41 10.56 7.61
N LYS A 87 -6.96 10.52 8.83
CA LYS A 87 -8.06 9.59 9.18
C LYS A 87 -9.29 9.82 8.28
N ARG A 88 -9.66 11.08 8.01
CA ARG A 88 -10.75 11.42 7.06
C ARG A 88 -10.43 10.99 5.63
N MET A 89 -9.19 11.18 5.20
CA MET A 89 -8.75 10.77 3.87
C MET A 89 -8.80 9.26 3.71
N LYS A 90 -8.37 8.50 4.74
CA LYS A 90 -8.50 7.03 4.78
C LYS A 90 -9.95 6.60 4.61
N ALA A 91 -10.86 7.20 5.37
CA ALA A 91 -12.29 6.88 5.30
C ALA A 91 -12.87 7.16 3.90
N ARG A 92 -12.51 8.29 3.27
CA ARG A 92 -12.91 8.57 1.87
C ARG A 92 -12.37 7.55 0.89
N VAL A 93 -11.10 7.13 1.03
CA VAL A 93 -10.53 6.08 0.18
C VAL A 93 -11.33 4.79 0.29
N GLU A 94 -11.74 4.39 1.50
CA GLU A 94 -12.56 3.19 1.70
C GLU A 94 -13.94 3.30 1.03
N THR A 95 -14.58 4.46 1.10
CA THR A 95 -15.95 4.64 0.58
C THR A 95 -16.02 4.99 -0.90
N GLU A 96 -15.05 5.74 -1.43
CA GLU A 96 -15.11 6.34 -2.77
C GLU A 96 -14.28 5.57 -3.81
N ARG A 97 -13.20 4.89 -3.40
CA ARG A 97 -12.31 4.20 -4.36
C ARG A 97 -12.72 2.76 -4.65
N LEU A 98 -13.51 2.14 -3.76
CA LEU A 98 -14.00 0.79 -4.00
C LEU A 98 -14.95 0.80 -5.22
N PRO A 99 -14.69 0.03 -6.30
CA PRO A 99 -15.53 0.07 -7.48
C PRO A 99 -16.97 -0.35 -7.17
N ARG A 100 -17.95 0.33 -7.77
CA ARG A 100 -19.38 0.01 -7.57
C ARG A 100 -19.66 -1.47 -7.84
N GLY A 101 -20.40 -2.12 -6.95
CA GLY A 101 -20.72 -3.55 -7.05
C GLY A 101 -19.61 -4.50 -6.57
N SER A 102 -18.44 -3.98 -6.19
CA SER A 102 -17.39 -4.80 -5.57
C SER A 102 -17.75 -5.16 -4.14
N ASP A 103 -17.35 -6.34 -3.70
CA ASP A 103 -17.53 -6.77 -2.33
C ASP A 103 -16.28 -6.45 -1.50
N PRO A 104 -16.38 -5.59 -0.46
CA PRO A 104 -15.24 -5.22 0.37
C PRO A 104 -14.56 -6.39 1.08
N SER A 105 -15.26 -7.51 1.29
CA SER A 105 -14.70 -8.68 1.97
C SER A 105 -13.76 -9.50 1.08
N SER A 106 -13.93 -9.42 -0.25
CA SER A 106 -13.13 -10.17 -1.23
C SER A 106 -12.27 -9.25 -2.12
N HIS A 107 -12.28 -7.94 -1.90
CA HIS A 107 -11.46 -7.00 -2.64
C HIS A 107 -10.03 -6.95 -2.06
N LEU A 108 -9.06 -7.46 -2.80
CA LEU A 108 -7.67 -7.67 -2.38
C LEU A 108 -6.87 -6.37 -2.24
N LYS A 109 -7.23 -5.30 -2.94
CA LYS A 109 -6.53 -4.01 -2.78
C LYS A 109 -7.17 -3.08 -1.75
N LEU A 110 -8.44 -2.74 -1.97
CA LEU A 110 -9.22 -1.74 -1.23
C LEU A 110 -10.19 -2.34 -0.19
N GLY A 111 -10.21 -3.67 -0.04
CA GLY A 111 -11.07 -4.33 0.94
C GLY A 111 -10.59 -4.16 2.37
N ARG A 112 -11.42 -4.60 3.31
CA ARG A 112 -11.15 -4.49 4.75
C ARG A 112 -9.98 -5.38 5.15
N GLY A 113 -8.97 -4.82 5.80
CA GLY A 113 -7.75 -5.52 6.20
C GLY A 113 -6.88 -5.98 5.02
N ALA A 114 -7.09 -5.40 3.84
CA ALA A 114 -6.36 -5.71 2.62
C ALA A 114 -5.14 -4.77 2.43
N LEU A 115 -4.55 -4.73 1.23
CA LEU A 115 -3.27 -4.04 0.99
C LEU A 115 -3.28 -2.56 1.41
N VAL A 116 -4.31 -1.81 1.00
CA VAL A 116 -4.38 -0.37 1.29
C VAL A 116 -4.59 -0.11 2.78
N ASP A 117 -5.32 -0.97 3.48
CA ASP A 117 -5.49 -0.88 4.93
C ASP A 117 -4.14 -1.02 5.66
N VAL A 118 -3.38 -2.06 5.32
CA VAL A 118 -2.05 -2.30 5.92
C VAL A 118 -1.08 -1.17 5.57
N GLU A 119 -1.01 -0.76 4.31
CA GLU A 119 -0.10 0.30 3.88
C GLU A 119 -0.37 1.63 4.59
N TRP A 120 -1.63 2.02 4.70
CA TRP A 120 -2.02 3.27 5.39
C TRP A 120 -1.67 3.25 6.87
N THR A 121 -1.92 2.14 7.57
CA THR A 121 -1.57 2.01 8.99
C THR A 121 -0.07 2.13 9.19
N VAL A 122 0.73 1.47 8.34
CA VAL A 122 2.19 1.57 8.39
C VAL A 122 2.66 2.99 8.09
N GLN A 123 2.14 3.62 7.05
CA GLN A 123 2.51 4.98 6.65
C GLN A 123 2.14 6.03 7.71
N LEU A 124 1.01 5.86 8.39
CA LEU A 124 0.64 6.74 9.50
C LEU A 124 1.73 6.76 10.58
N MET A 125 2.22 5.58 10.97
CA MET A 125 3.29 5.49 11.96
C MET A 125 4.61 6.08 11.44
N GLN A 126 4.92 5.91 10.15
CA GLN A 126 6.09 6.58 9.55
C GLN A 126 5.98 8.11 9.64
N LEU A 127 4.82 8.69 9.30
CA LEU A 127 4.60 10.14 9.38
C LEU A 127 4.71 10.68 10.82
N ARG A 128 4.29 9.88 11.80
CA ARG A 128 4.37 10.25 13.22
C ARG A 128 5.78 10.16 13.80
N TYR A 129 6.53 9.11 13.45
CA TYR A 129 7.70 8.70 14.23
C TYR A 129 9.01 8.56 13.45
N ALA A 130 8.99 8.53 12.11
CA ALA A 130 10.21 8.25 11.34
C ALA A 130 11.28 9.36 11.44
N SER A 131 10.91 10.56 11.89
CA SER A 131 11.88 11.61 12.18
C SER A 131 12.82 11.25 13.34
N THR A 132 12.30 10.62 14.39
CA THR A 132 13.06 10.19 15.59
C THR A 132 13.47 8.73 15.55
N MET A 133 12.88 7.92 14.67
CA MET A 133 13.14 6.49 14.52
C MET A 133 13.63 6.17 13.11
N PRO A 134 14.96 6.21 12.84
CA PRO A 134 15.52 6.00 11.51
C PRO A 134 15.15 4.67 10.85
N GLY A 135 14.90 3.61 11.64
CA GLY A 135 14.45 2.31 11.12
C GLY A 135 13.13 2.37 10.34
N LEU A 136 12.29 3.38 10.61
CA LEU A 136 11.05 3.62 9.87
C LEU A 136 11.27 4.32 8.53
N ARG A 137 12.48 4.81 8.22
CA ARG A 137 12.80 5.54 6.98
C ARG A 137 13.10 4.59 5.83
N THR A 138 12.10 3.80 5.47
CA THR A 138 12.15 2.86 4.35
C THR A 138 10.91 3.00 3.47
N PRO A 139 11.04 2.91 2.15
CA PRO A 139 9.88 2.90 1.29
C PRO A 139 9.16 1.55 1.30
N ARG A 140 9.64 0.51 2.01
CA ARG A 140 9.07 -0.85 1.97
C ARG A 140 8.12 -1.10 3.16
N THR A 141 6.86 -1.46 2.87
CA THR A 141 5.79 -1.60 3.88
C THR A 141 6.15 -2.58 5.00
N LEU A 142 6.59 -3.80 4.68
CA LEU A 142 6.92 -4.80 5.71
C LEU A 142 8.16 -4.42 6.54
N GLN A 143 9.17 -3.81 5.93
CA GLN A 143 10.34 -3.32 6.69
C GLN A 143 9.94 -2.22 7.68
N ALA A 144 9.07 -1.30 7.26
CA ALA A 144 8.54 -0.27 8.14
C ALA A 144 7.66 -0.88 9.25
N LEU A 145 6.85 -1.90 8.95
CA LEU A 145 6.05 -2.63 9.93
C LEU A 145 6.93 -3.31 10.99
N HIS A 146 7.97 -4.03 10.59
CA HIS A 146 8.91 -4.69 11.51
C HIS A 146 9.71 -3.68 12.34
N ALA A 147 10.05 -2.53 11.76
CA ALA A 147 10.67 -1.44 12.49
C ALA A 147 9.72 -0.81 13.53
N GLN A 148 8.41 -0.78 13.28
CA GLN A 148 7.41 -0.34 14.28
C GLN A 148 7.37 -1.29 15.47
N LEU A 149 7.37 -2.60 15.22
CA LEU A 149 7.43 -3.62 16.28
C LEU A 149 8.73 -3.49 17.09
N SER A 150 9.87 -3.41 16.40
CA SER A 150 11.20 -3.29 17.03
C SER A 150 11.33 -2.04 17.90
N ALA A 151 10.61 -0.97 17.55
CA ALA A 151 10.56 0.28 18.30
C ALA A 151 9.47 0.30 19.40
N GLY A 152 8.70 -0.78 19.58
CA GLY A 152 7.62 -0.87 20.56
C GLY A 152 6.40 0.01 20.23
N LEU A 153 6.23 0.43 18.98
CA LEU A 153 5.08 1.24 18.53
C LEU A 153 3.81 0.43 18.31
N ILE A 154 3.97 -0.87 18.05
CA ILE A 154 2.89 -1.84 17.89
C ILE A 154 3.26 -3.13 18.62
N ASP A 155 2.27 -3.93 19.00
CA ASP A 155 2.51 -5.24 19.60
C ASP A 155 2.76 -6.34 18.54
N GLU A 156 3.25 -7.49 18.99
CA GLU A 156 3.53 -8.64 18.13
C GLU A 156 2.27 -9.17 17.43
N ALA A 157 1.10 -9.09 18.09
CA ALA A 157 -0.14 -9.61 17.55
C ALA A 157 -0.64 -8.77 16.36
N ASP A 158 -0.55 -7.44 16.47
CA ASP A 158 -0.86 -6.48 15.42
C ASP A 158 0.13 -6.60 14.26
N CYS A 159 1.43 -6.65 14.55
CA CYS A 159 2.45 -6.84 13.53
C CYS A 159 2.20 -8.13 12.73
N ALA A 160 2.00 -9.25 13.42
CA ALA A 160 1.79 -10.54 12.78
C ALA A 160 0.46 -10.61 12.00
N ALA A 161 -0.60 -9.95 12.49
CA ALA A 161 -1.87 -9.87 11.77
C ALA A 161 -1.75 -9.08 10.45
N LEU A 162 -1.11 -7.91 10.49
CA LEU A 162 -0.90 -7.06 9.31
C LEU A 162 0.04 -7.71 8.30
N GLU A 163 1.13 -8.34 8.75
CA GLU A 163 2.08 -9.04 7.88
C GLU A 163 1.43 -10.24 7.17
N ARG A 164 0.71 -11.10 7.92
CA ARG A 164 -0.01 -12.25 7.33
C ARG A 164 -0.99 -11.81 6.25
N ALA A 165 -1.77 -10.75 6.53
CA ALA A 165 -2.70 -10.22 5.54
C ALA A 165 -1.97 -9.64 4.32
N TRP A 166 -0.94 -8.84 4.51
CA TRP A 166 -0.16 -8.26 3.40
C TRP A 166 0.38 -9.35 2.47
N LEU A 167 1.03 -10.38 3.02
CA LEU A 167 1.61 -11.47 2.26
C LEU A 167 0.55 -12.32 1.56
N MET A 168 -0.50 -12.74 2.28
CA MET A 168 -1.58 -13.56 1.72
C MET A 168 -2.30 -12.82 0.58
N VAL A 169 -2.68 -11.56 0.82
CA VAL A 169 -3.43 -10.76 -0.14
C VAL A 169 -2.60 -10.41 -1.37
N SER A 170 -1.30 -10.12 -1.20
CA SER A 170 -0.38 -9.90 -2.33
C SER A 170 -0.31 -11.14 -3.23
N ARG A 171 -0.06 -12.32 -2.63
CA ARG A 171 0.00 -13.59 -3.37
C ARG A 171 -1.30 -13.92 -4.07
N LEU A 172 -2.44 -13.70 -3.39
CA LEU A 172 -3.76 -13.90 -3.97
C LEU A 172 -4.02 -13.00 -5.17
N ARG A 173 -3.60 -11.74 -5.10
CA ARG A 173 -3.76 -10.76 -6.17
C ARG A 173 -2.92 -11.12 -7.40
N ASP A 174 -1.69 -11.56 -7.16
CA ASP A 174 -0.78 -12.03 -8.21
C ASP A 174 -1.34 -13.30 -8.87
N ALA A 175 -1.77 -14.29 -8.07
CA ALA A 175 -2.39 -15.51 -8.57
C ALA A 175 -3.69 -15.25 -9.34
N ALA A 176 -4.56 -14.35 -8.86
CA ALA A 176 -5.78 -13.96 -9.56
C ALA A 176 -5.47 -13.31 -10.92
N THR A 177 -4.42 -12.49 -10.97
CA THR A 177 -3.96 -11.87 -12.23
C THR A 177 -3.46 -12.93 -13.21
N LEU A 178 -2.66 -13.89 -12.75
CA LEU A 178 -2.15 -15.00 -13.59
C LEU A 178 -3.28 -15.90 -14.11
N VAL A 179 -4.26 -16.24 -13.27
CA VAL A 179 -5.38 -17.10 -13.67
C VAL A 179 -6.29 -16.42 -14.70
N ARG A 180 -6.53 -15.11 -14.57
CA ARG A 180 -7.38 -14.36 -15.49
C ARG A 180 -6.65 -13.87 -16.75
N GLY A 181 -5.32 -13.79 -16.72
CA GLY A 181 -4.52 -13.16 -17.77
C GLY A 181 -4.66 -11.63 -17.82
N SER A 182 -5.21 -11.01 -16.77
CA SER A 182 -5.40 -9.56 -16.66
C SER A 182 -5.43 -9.13 -15.19
N ALA A 183 -5.09 -7.88 -14.90
CA ALA A 183 -5.07 -7.36 -13.53
C ALA A 183 -6.38 -7.64 -12.78
N ALA A 184 -6.28 -8.23 -11.58
CA ALA A 184 -7.42 -8.62 -10.77
C ALA A 184 -7.25 -8.15 -9.31
N ASP A 185 -8.12 -7.27 -8.86
CA ASP A 185 -8.15 -6.78 -7.48
C ASP A 185 -9.26 -7.43 -6.62
N GLN A 186 -10.02 -8.39 -7.18
CA GLN A 186 -11.09 -9.11 -6.50
C GLN A 186 -10.79 -10.60 -6.49
N LEU A 187 -10.86 -11.25 -5.32
CA LEU A 187 -10.81 -12.71 -5.22
C LEU A 187 -12.03 -13.32 -5.93
N PRO A 188 -11.86 -14.27 -6.88
CA PRO A 188 -13.00 -14.95 -7.49
C PRO A 188 -13.84 -15.65 -6.41
N ARG A 189 -15.17 -15.60 -6.52
CA ARG A 189 -16.06 -16.16 -5.49
C ARG A 189 -16.21 -17.68 -5.56
N ILE A 190 -16.29 -18.22 -6.78
CA ILE A 190 -16.57 -19.63 -7.05
C ILE A 190 -15.96 -20.08 -8.38
N GLY A 191 -15.92 -21.39 -8.60
CA GLY A 191 -15.63 -21.98 -9.91
C GLY A 191 -14.15 -22.15 -10.21
N ARG A 192 -13.84 -22.33 -11.50
CA ARG A 192 -12.49 -22.69 -11.98
C ARG A 192 -11.44 -21.63 -11.68
N GLU A 193 -11.82 -20.35 -11.70
CA GLU A 193 -10.88 -19.27 -11.37
C GLU A 193 -10.43 -19.34 -9.91
N LEU A 194 -11.37 -19.48 -8.97
CA LEU A 194 -11.03 -19.59 -7.54
C LEU A 194 -10.18 -20.84 -7.30
N LEU A 195 -10.55 -21.97 -7.89
CA LEU A 195 -9.75 -23.20 -7.79
C LEU A 195 -8.32 -23.01 -8.32
N GLY A 196 -8.16 -22.32 -9.46
CA GLY A 196 -6.86 -22.00 -10.02
C GLY A 196 -6.02 -21.13 -9.09
N VAL A 197 -6.63 -20.09 -8.49
CA VAL A 197 -5.97 -19.19 -7.53
C VAL A 197 -5.51 -19.97 -6.30
N VAL A 198 -6.37 -20.78 -5.70
CA VAL A 198 -6.03 -21.60 -4.54
C VAL A 198 -4.87 -22.54 -4.87
N ARG A 199 -4.94 -23.25 -6.00
CA ARG A 199 -3.85 -24.15 -6.43
C ARG A 199 -2.52 -23.46 -6.63
N LEU A 200 -2.51 -22.23 -7.16
CA LEU A 200 -1.27 -21.47 -7.34
C LEU A 200 -0.67 -21.00 -6.02
N VAL A 201 -1.50 -20.56 -5.06
CA VAL A 201 -1.01 -20.02 -3.78
C VAL A 201 -0.61 -21.14 -2.81
N SER A 202 -1.22 -22.33 -2.93
CA SER A 202 -0.92 -23.49 -2.10
C SER A 202 0.14 -24.41 -2.73
N ASP A 203 0.93 -23.92 -3.71
CA ASP A 203 1.99 -24.67 -4.41
C ASP A 203 1.52 -26.04 -4.94
N GLY A 204 0.28 -26.11 -5.44
CA GLY A 204 -0.33 -27.32 -5.98
C GLY A 204 -0.88 -28.30 -4.93
N ALA A 205 -0.79 -27.98 -3.64
CA ALA A 205 -1.44 -28.76 -2.59
C ALA A 205 -2.97 -28.80 -2.82
N SER A 206 -3.58 -29.95 -2.53
CA SER A 206 -5.02 -30.13 -2.61
C SER A 206 -5.69 -29.51 -1.37
N GLU A 207 -5.60 -28.18 -1.26
CA GLU A 207 -6.32 -27.44 -0.24
C GLU A 207 -7.79 -27.30 -0.64
N GLU A 208 -8.68 -27.56 0.31
CA GLU A 208 -10.11 -27.38 0.08
C GLU A 208 -10.43 -25.88 -0.03
N VAL A 209 -11.08 -25.49 -1.12
CA VAL A 209 -11.42 -24.09 -1.42
C VAL A 209 -12.18 -23.40 -0.28
N GLY A 210 -13.04 -24.14 0.43
CA GLY A 210 -13.76 -23.64 1.58
C GLY A 210 -12.84 -23.23 2.73
N VAL A 211 -11.92 -24.13 3.12
CA VAL A 211 -10.93 -23.90 4.18
C VAL A 211 -10.03 -22.72 3.84
N PHE A 212 -9.58 -22.63 2.58
CA PHE A 212 -8.78 -21.50 2.12
C PHE A 212 -9.53 -20.17 2.25
N THR A 213 -10.79 -20.14 1.80
CA THR A 213 -11.63 -18.93 1.84
C THR A 213 -11.88 -18.48 3.28
N ASP A 214 -12.14 -19.41 4.20
CA ASP A 214 -12.31 -19.10 5.62
C ASP A 214 -11.02 -18.57 6.24
N THR A 215 -9.87 -19.10 5.85
CA THR A 215 -8.55 -18.64 6.30
C THR A 215 -8.28 -17.22 5.81
N TYR A 216 -8.58 -16.93 4.53
CA TYR A 216 -8.50 -15.58 3.97
C TYR A 216 -9.39 -14.60 4.75
N LEU A 217 -10.67 -14.91 4.91
CA LEU A 217 -11.62 -14.04 5.61
C LEU A 217 -11.24 -13.83 7.08
N ARG A 218 -10.69 -14.85 7.75
CA ARG A 218 -10.18 -14.72 9.13
C ARG A 218 -8.97 -13.80 9.19
N THR A 219 -8.03 -13.97 8.27
CA THR A 219 -6.78 -13.19 8.22
C THR A 219 -7.06 -11.72 7.99
N THR A 220 -7.91 -11.37 7.02
CA THR A 220 -8.27 -9.98 6.74
C THR A 220 -9.11 -9.35 7.85
N ARG A 221 -9.99 -10.11 8.52
CA ARG A 221 -10.68 -9.62 9.73
C ARG A 221 -9.72 -9.33 10.89
N GLN A 222 -8.70 -10.15 11.11
CA GLN A 222 -7.69 -9.90 12.14
C GLN A 222 -6.88 -8.65 11.82
N ALA A 223 -6.39 -8.52 10.58
CA ALA A 223 -5.70 -7.32 10.13
C ALA A 223 -6.59 -6.07 10.27
N ARG A 224 -7.87 -6.16 9.92
CA ARG A 224 -8.79 -5.03 10.08
C ARG A 224 -8.93 -4.59 11.54
N LYS A 225 -9.02 -5.54 12.48
CA LYS A 225 -9.04 -5.21 13.92
C LYS A 225 -7.75 -4.51 14.38
N ALA A 226 -6.59 -4.92 13.86
CA ALA A 226 -5.32 -4.25 14.11
C ALA A 226 -5.33 -2.82 13.54
N VAL A 227 -5.77 -2.65 12.29
CA VAL A 227 -5.93 -1.34 11.65
C VAL A 227 -6.84 -0.42 12.47
N ASP A 228 -8.02 -0.90 12.88
CA ASP A 228 -8.96 -0.08 13.65
C ASP A 228 -8.37 0.36 15.01
N ARG A 229 -7.61 -0.51 15.70
CA ARG A 229 -6.90 -0.13 16.93
C ARG A 229 -5.82 0.93 16.68
N LEU A 230 -4.95 0.68 15.71
CA LEU A 230 -3.80 1.53 15.43
C LEU A 230 -4.19 2.87 14.81
N LEU A 231 -5.33 2.94 14.11
CA LEU A 231 -5.91 4.18 13.62
C LEU A 231 -6.78 4.89 14.68
N ALA A 232 -7.19 4.24 15.77
CA ALA A 232 -7.94 4.90 16.84
C ALA A 232 -7.03 5.72 17.77
N GLY A 233 -5.82 5.21 18.08
CA GLY A 233 -4.76 5.94 18.80
C GLY A 233 -4.10 7.07 17.99
#